data_AF-I0FDY1-F1
#
_entry.id   AF-I0FDY1-F1
#
_cell.length_a   1.000
_cell.length_b   1.000
_cell.length_c   1.000
_cell.angle_alpha   90.00
_cell.angle_beta   90.00
_cell.angle_gamma   90.00
#
_symmetry.space_group_name_H-M   'P 1'
#
loop_
_entity.id
_entity.type
_entity.pdbx_description
1 polymer ?
#
loop_
_entity_poly.entity_id
_entity_poly.type
_entity_poly.pdbx_seq_one_letter_code
_entity_poly.pdbx_strand_id
1 'polypeptide(L)'
;MKAIAGANASANKDGKVSEAKDAAALALAKGTNTDNEDKLTTAESKKDAVIAAGIALRAMAQDGKFIVKDDGDKKTEAESAKGAAANAVSKVLSTLTIAIRNTVDEGLKGINEVLGGIKQGEDSQAKVSK
;
A
#
# COMPACT_ATOMS: atom_id res chain seq x y z
N MET A 1 1.64 -3.01 2.97
CA MET A 1 0.37 -2.51 3.57
C MET A 1 0.57 -1.87 4.93
N LYS A 2 1.10 -2.55 5.96
CA LYS A 2 1.29 -1.94 7.30
C LYS A 2 2.04 -0.60 7.28
N ALA A 3 3.14 -0.50 6.53
CA ALA A 3 3.92 0.74 6.41
C ALA A 3 3.16 1.88 5.70
N ILE A 4 2.20 1.56 4.81
CA ILE A 4 1.32 2.56 4.18
C ILE A 4 0.25 3.00 5.19
N ALA A 5 -0.39 2.03 5.86
CA ALA A 5 -1.44 2.31 6.85
C ALA A 5 -0.94 3.11 8.06
N GLY A 6 0.33 2.91 8.45
CA GLY A 6 0.97 3.66 9.53
C GLY A 6 1.69 4.94 9.10
N ALA A 7 1.61 5.34 7.83
CA ALA A 7 2.28 6.55 7.36
C ALA A 7 1.55 7.81 7.81
N ASN A 8 2.29 8.88 8.10
CA ASN A 8 1.69 10.15 8.48
C ASN A 8 0.95 10.80 7.29
N ALA A 9 -0.38 10.83 7.34
CA ALA A 9 -1.21 11.46 6.30
C ALA A 9 -0.98 12.97 6.15
N SER A 10 -0.40 13.63 7.16
CA SER A 10 -0.04 15.05 7.15
C SER A 10 1.46 15.29 6.86
N ALA A 11 2.14 14.32 6.24
CA ALA A 11 3.53 14.49 5.85
C ALA A 11 3.72 15.73 4.96
N ASN A 12 4.84 16.44 5.17
CA ASN A 12 5.10 17.69 4.46
C ASN A 12 5.26 17.43 2.95
N LYS A 13 4.57 18.22 2.14
CA LYS A 13 4.81 18.27 0.70
C LYS A 13 6.23 18.81 0.49
N ASP A 14 6.98 18.21 -0.44
CA ASP A 14 8.35 18.65 -0.77
C ASP A 14 9.38 18.47 0.38
N GLY A 15 9.17 17.49 1.26
CA GLY A 15 10.14 17.13 2.30
C GLY A 15 11.50 16.68 1.73
N LYS A 16 12.53 16.60 2.58
CA LYS A 16 13.84 16.08 2.16
C LYS A 16 13.91 14.56 2.34
N VAL A 17 14.60 13.87 1.43
CA VAL A 17 14.80 12.40 1.50
C VAL A 17 15.51 11.99 2.80
N SER A 18 16.48 12.78 3.26
CA SER A 18 17.23 12.57 4.50
C SER A 18 16.40 12.74 5.78
N GLU A 19 15.31 13.50 5.72
CA GLU A 19 14.45 13.78 6.87
C GLU A 19 13.22 12.85 6.93
N ALA A 20 12.98 12.07 5.88
CA ALA A 20 11.82 11.20 5.79
C ALA A 20 11.86 10.08 6.85
N LYS A 21 10.78 9.91 7.60
CA LYS A 21 10.65 8.91 8.68
C LYS A 21 9.62 7.82 8.40
N ASP A 22 8.81 7.99 7.36
CA ASP A 22 7.77 7.05 6.98
C ASP A 22 7.55 7.05 5.45
N ALA A 23 6.61 6.22 5.01
CA ALA A 23 6.32 6.03 3.59
C ALA A 23 5.73 7.28 2.92
N ALA A 24 4.92 8.07 3.64
CA ALA A 24 4.29 9.26 3.09
C ALA A 24 5.33 10.38 2.91
N ALA A 25 6.19 10.58 3.89
CA ALA A 25 7.31 11.51 3.80
C ALA A 25 8.26 11.14 2.66
N LEU A 26 8.57 9.85 2.47
CA LEU A 26 9.36 9.40 1.30
C LEU A 26 8.66 9.65 -0.03
N ALA A 27 7.35 9.39 -0.10
CA ALA A 27 6.57 9.60 -1.32
C ALA A 27 6.47 11.09 -1.69
N LEU A 28 6.44 11.98 -0.70
CA LEU A 28 6.36 13.43 -0.91
C LEU A 28 7.72 14.11 -1.01
N ALA A 29 8.81 13.40 -0.71
CA ALA A 29 10.13 13.97 -0.72
C ALA A 29 10.51 14.48 -2.12
N LYS A 30 11.22 15.61 -2.16
CA LYS A 30 11.91 16.09 -3.35
C LYS A 30 13.36 15.67 -3.26
N GLY A 31 13.84 15.09 -4.35
CA GLY A 31 15.26 14.94 -4.57
C GLY A 31 15.90 16.29 -4.90
N THR A 32 17.19 16.36 -4.65
CA THR A 32 18.09 17.45 -5.02
C THR A 32 18.89 17.03 -6.24
N ASN A 33 19.36 17.99 -7.03
CA ASN A 33 20.30 17.70 -8.13
C ASN A 33 21.75 17.56 -7.65
N THR A 34 21.95 17.47 -6.33
CA THR A 34 23.26 17.40 -5.68
C THR A 34 23.56 15.95 -5.32
N ASP A 35 24.70 15.45 -5.77
CA ASP A 35 25.13 14.10 -5.44
C ASP A 35 25.23 13.90 -3.91
N ASN A 36 24.75 12.74 -3.43
CA ASN A 36 24.73 12.31 -2.03
C ASN A 36 23.83 13.09 -1.05
N GLU A 37 23.11 14.14 -1.46
CA GLU A 37 22.16 14.83 -0.57
C GLU A 37 20.84 14.05 -0.37
N ASP A 38 20.48 13.19 -1.33
CA ASP A 38 19.24 12.40 -1.31
C ASP A 38 19.37 11.01 -0.69
N LYS A 39 20.28 10.83 0.27
CA LYS A 39 20.43 9.55 0.96
C LYS A 39 19.37 9.36 2.03
N LEU A 40 18.87 8.13 2.14
CA LEU A 40 18.10 7.69 3.29
C LEU A 40 19.03 7.69 4.52
N THR A 41 18.79 8.58 5.47
CA THR A 41 19.62 8.71 6.68
C THR A 41 18.92 8.23 7.94
N THR A 42 17.58 8.30 7.99
CA THR A 42 16.81 7.82 9.16
C THR A 42 16.76 6.28 9.20
N ALA A 43 16.74 5.71 10.41
CA ALA A 43 16.67 4.26 10.57
C ALA A 43 15.33 3.69 10.07
N GLU A 44 14.27 4.48 10.17
CA GLU A 44 12.92 4.12 9.75
C GLU A 44 12.81 4.05 8.22
N SER A 45 13.37 5.03 7.51
CA SER A 45 13.31 5.08 6.04
C SER A 45 14.12 3.99 5.35
N LYS A 46 15.14 3.44 6.03
CA LYS A 46 15.97 2.34 5.52
C LYS A 46 15.29 0.96 5.57
N LYS A 47 14.12 0.85 6.18
CA LYS A 47 13.38 -0.42 6.21
C LYS A 47 12.79 -0.70 4.83
N ASP A 48 13.05 -1.87 4.26
CA ASP A 48 12.54 -2.26 2.93
C ASP A 48 11.02 -2.07 2.79
N ALA A 49 10.26 -2.38 3.85
CA ALA A 49 8.82 -2.20 3.86
C ALA A 49 8.39 -0.72 3.74
N VAL A 50 9.18 0.21 4.31
CA VAL A 50 8.95 1.66 4.24
C VAL A 50 9.36 2.20 2.88
N ILE A 51 10.49 1.73 2.33
CA ILE A 51 10.94 2.06 0.96
C ILE A 51 9.90 1.60 -0.07
N ALA A 52 9.50 0.33 -0.03
CA ALA A 52 8.51 -0.22 -0.96
C ALA A 52 7.15 0.48 -0.83
N ALA A 53 6.75 0.84 0.40
CA ALA A 53 5.54 1.64 0.63
C ALA A 53 5.66 3.05 0.05
N GLY A 54 6.80 3.72 0.26
CA GLY A 54 7.07 5.04 -0.31
C GLY A 54 7.10 5.04 -1.83
N ILE A 55 7.73 4.03 -2.44
CA ILE A 55 7.71 3.79 -3.89
C ILE A 55 6.26 3.60 -4.38
N ALA A 56 5.49 2.74 -3.74
CA ALA A 56 4.10 2.48 -4.14
C ALA A 56 3.25 3.76 -4.05
N LEU A 57 3.35 4.50 -2.94
CA LEU A 57 2.63 5.77 -2.75
C LEU A 57 3.05 6.82 -3.78
N ARG A 58 4.36 6.96 -4.03
CA ARG A 58 4.88 7.84 -5.08
C ARG A 58 4.31 7.45 -6.44
N ALA A 59 4.36 6.17 -6.81
CA ALA A 59 3.90 5.68 -8.11
C ALA A 59 2.38 5.84 -8.33
N MET A 60 1.58 5.79 -7.26
CA MET A 60 0.12 6.00 -7.33
C MET A 60 -0.29 7.48 -7.27
N ALA A 61 0.60 8.37 -6.84
CA ALA A 61 0.31 9.80 -6.75
C ALA A 61 0.25 10.45 -8.15
N GLN A 62 -0.66 11.41 -8.33
CA GLN A 62 -0.88 12.09 -9.61
C GLN A 62 0.39 12.71 -10.20
N ASP A 63 1.19 13.40 -9.37
CA ASP A 63 2.46 14.03 -9.77
C ASP A 63 3.68 13.16 -9.39
N GLY A 64 3.46 11.88 -9.14
CA GLY A 64 4.46 10.92 -8.74
C GLY A 64 5.52 10.65 -9.81
N LYS A 65 6.75 11.11 -9.60
CA LYS A 65 7.87 10.87 -10.52
C LYS A 65 9.09 10.35 -9.78
N PHE A 66 9.80 9.41 -10.40
CA PHE A 66 11.11 8.93 -9.98
C PHE A 66 12.18 9.64 -10.80
N ILE A 67 13.12 10.27 -10.11
CA ILE A 67 14.24 10.97 -10.74
C ILE A 67 15.40 9.98 -10.82
N VAL A 68 15.97 9.83 -12.01
CA VAL A 68 17.19 9.06 -12.29
C VAL A 68 18.16 9.97 -13.04
N LYS A 69 19.46 9.65 -13.00
CA LYS A 69 20.46 10.39 -13.78
C LYS A 69 20.18 10.23 -15.28
N ASP A 70 20.46 11.29 -16.04
CA ASP A 70 20.37 11.24 -17.50
C ASP A 70 21.66 10.64 -18.06
N ASP A 71 21.65 9.34 -18.28
CA ASP A 71 22.78 8.57 -18.84
C ASP A 71 22.65 8.33 -20.36
N GLY A 72 21.92 9.21 -21.06
CA GLY A 72 21.74 9.16 -22.52
C GLY A 72 20.92 7.94 -22.98
N ASP A 73 21.50 7.10 -23.85
CA ASP A 73 20.81 5.92 -24.41
C ASP A 73 20.62 4.77 -23.39
N LYS A 74 21.29 4.82 -22.24
CA LYS A 74 21.19 3.81 -21.18
C LYS A 74 20.00 4.14 -20.28
N LYS A 75 18.86 3.49 -20.55
CA LYS A 75 17.62 3.64 -19.76
C LYS A 75 17.47 2.61 -18.62
N THR A 76 18.55 1.95 -18.22
CA THR A 76 18.51 0.79 -17.31
C THR A 76 17.93 1.13 -15.94
N GLU A 77 18.29 2.30 -15.42
CA GLU A 77 17.86 2.85 -14.13
C GLU A 77 16.39 3.23 -14.18
N ALA A 78 15.95 3.87 -15.27
CA ALA A 78 14.56 4.23 -15.50
C ALA A 78 13.65 2.99 -15.60
N GLU A 79 14.07 1.97 -16.36
CA GLU A 79 13.33 0.70 -16.46
C GLU A 79 13.32 -0.07 -15.13
N SER A 80 14.42 -0.03 -14.38
CA SER A 80 14.48 -0.62 -13.02
C SER A 80 13.53 0.09 -12.06
N ALA A 81 13.50 1.43 -12.07
CA ALA A 81 12.58 2.22 -11.25
C ALA A 81 11.11 1.93 -11.63
N LYS A 82 10.81 1.83 -12.92
CA LYS A 82 9.48 1.45 -13.42
C LYS A 82 9.08 0.04 -12.98
N GLY A 83 9.99 -0.93 -13.08
CA GLY A 83 9.76 -2.30 -12.61
C GLY A 83 9.51 -2.36 -11.10
N ALA A 84 10.33 -1.66 -10.30
CA ALA A 84 10.16 -1.56 -8.86
C ALA A 84 8.82 -0.90 -8.48
N ALA A 85 8.46 0.20 -9.15
CA ALA A 85 7.19 0.88 -8.96
C ALA A 85 5.99 -0.02 -9.28
N ALA A 86 5.98 -0.64 -10.46
CA ALA A 86 4.89 -1.53 -10.88
C ALA A 86 4.72 -2.74 -9.93
N ASN A 87 5.84 -3.31 -9.47
CA ASN A 87 5.84 -4.43 -8.53
C ASN A 87 5.30 -4.01 -7.15
N ALA A 88 5.78 -2.87 -6.63
CA ALA A 88 5.34 -2.33 -5.34
C ALA A 88 3.83 -2.03 -5.34
N VAL A 89 3.34 -1.35 -6.39
CA VAL A 89 1.90 -1.06 -6.56
C VAL A 89 1.09 -2.35 -6.66
N SER A 90 1.53 -3.32 -7.48
CA SER A 90 0.83 -4.60 -7.64
C SER A 90 0.73 -5.37 -6.33
N LYS A 91 1.80 -5.40 -5.53
CA LYS A 91 1.78 -6.06 -4.21
C LYS A 91 0.84 -5.37 -3.23
N VAL A 92 0.81 -4.03 -3.21
CA VAL A 92 -0.09 -3.25 -2.35
C VAL A 92 -1.55 -3.54 -2.71
N LEU A 93 -1.90 -3.42 -4.00
CA LEU A 93 -3.26 -3.65 -4.47
C LEU A 93 -3.71 -5.10 -4.29
N SER A 94 -2.83 -6.08 -4.55
CA SER A 94 -3.12 -7.50 -4.34
C SER A 94 -3.43 -7.78 -2.86
N THR A 95 -2.61 -7.27 -1.95
CA THR A 95 -2.83 -7.43 -0.51
C THR A 95 -4.12 -6.75 -0.06
N LEU A 96 -4.44 -5.56 -0.59
CA LEU A 96 -5.69 -4.86 -0.29
C LEU A 96 -6.91 -5.64 -0.77
N THR A 97 -6.83 -6.18 -1.98
CA THR A 97 -7.92 -6.97 -2.56
C THR A 97 -8.17 -8.24 -1.72
N ILE A 98 -7.12 -8.93 -1.28
CA ILE A 98 -7.25 -10.11 -0.40
C ILE A 98 -7.88 -9.72 0.94
N ALA A 99 -7.43 -8.62 1.56
CA ALA A 99 -7.99 -8.15 2.83
C ALA A 99 -9.50 -7.86 2.71
N ILE A 100 -9.90 -7.15 1.64
CA ILE A 100 -11.32 -6.86 1.36
C ILE A 100 -12.11 -8.16 1.18
N ARG A 101 -11.61 -9.12 0.38
CA ARG A 101 -12.29 -10.41 0.18
C ARG A 101 -12.49 -11.16 1.48
N ASN A 102 -11.45 -11.26 2.32
CA ASN A 102 -11.56 -11.96 3.61
C ASN A 102 -12.64 -11.31 4.51
N THR A 103 -12.68 -9.98 4.60
CA THR A 103 -13.70 -9.27 5.38
C THR A 103 -15.11 -9.49 4.81
N VAL A 104 -15.27 -9.47 3.48
CA VAL A 104 -16.55 -9.75 2.84
C VAL A 104 -16.98 -11.21 3.07
N ASP A 105 -16.06 -12.16 2.94
CA ASP A 105 -16.31 -13.60 3.14
C ASP A 105 -16.74 -13.89 4.59
N GLU A 106 -16.10 -13.26 5.58
CA GLU A 106 -16.50 -13.36 6.99
C GLU A 106 -17.92 -12.80 7.21
N GLY A 107 -18.23 -11.63 6.65
CA GLY A 107 -19.58 -11.05 6.72
C GLY A 107 -20.65 -11.96 6.08
N LEU A 108 -20.36 -12.52 4.90
CA LEU A 108 -21.26 -13.43 4.20
C LEU A 108 -21.48 -14.75 4.96
N LYS A 109 -20.44 -15.28 5.61
CA LYS A 109 -20.58 -16.46 6.49
C LYS A 109 -21.52 -16.19 7.66
N GLY A 110 -21.37 -15.04 8.33
CA GLY A 110 -22.27 -14.65 9.41
C GLY A 110 -23.73 -14.54 8.96
N ILE A 111 -23.99 -13.96 7.77
CA ILE A 111 -25.34 -13.93 7.18
C ILE A 111 -25.86 -15.35 6.93
N ASN A 112 -25.04 -16.23 6.38
CA ASN A 112 -25.44 -17.61 6.07
C ASN A 112 -25.78 -18.42 7.33
N GLU A 113 -25.05 -18.22 8.43
CA GLU A 113 -25.34 -18.85 9.73
C GLU A 113 -26.70 -18.40 10.28
N VAL A 114 -26.98 -17.09 10.27
CA VAL A 114 -28.27 -16.53 10.71
C VAL A 114 -29.43 -17.09 9.87
N LEU A 115 -29.29 -17.11 8.54
CA LEU A 115 -30.31 -17.66 7.65
C LEU A 115 -30.52 -19.16 7.88
N GLY A 116 -29.45 -19.92 8.14
CA GLY A 116 -29.54 -21.33 8.50
C GLY A 116 -30.32 -21.56 9.80
N GLY A 117 -30.08 -20.74 10.81
CA GLY A 117 -30.80 -20.79 12.09
C GLY A 117 -32.30 -20.47 11.95
N ILE A 118 -32.65 -19.45 11.17
CA ILE A 118 -34.06 -19.08 10.91
C ILE A 118 -34.80 -20.25 10.24
N LYS A 119 -34.21 -20.85 9.20
CA LYS A 119 -34.80 -22.01 8.52
C LYS A 119 -35.08 -23.18 9.47
N GLN A 120 -34.13 -23.52 10.35
CA GLN A 120 -34.33 -24.58 11.34
C GLN A 120 -35.43 -24.26 12.36
N GLY A 121 -35.59 -22.99 12.73
CA GLY A 121 -36.66 -22.52 13.60
C GLY A 121 -38.05 -22.62 12.95
N GLU A 122 -38.15 -22.25 11.67
CA GLU A 122 -39.39 -22.38 10.88
C GLU A 122 -39.80 -23.85 10.73
N ASP A 123 -38.86 -24.74 10.39
CA ASP A 123 -39.12 -26.18 10.25
C ASP A 123 -39.55 -26.82 11.58
N SER A 124 -39.01 -26.34 12.70
CA SER A 124 -39.36 -26.83 14.05
C SER A 124 -40.77 -26.38 14.47
N GLN A 125 -41.16 -25.14 14.20
CA GLN A 125 -42.52 -24.63 14.46
C GLN A 125 -43.58 -25.35 13.61
N ALA A 126 -43.26 -25.66 12.36
CA ALA A 126 -44.14 -26.42 11.47
C ALA A 126 -44.37 -27.88 11.93
N LYS A 127 -43.41 -28.46 12.66
CA LYS A 127 -43.48 -29.85 13.17
C LYS A 127 -44.22 -29.98 14.51
N VAL A 128 -44.19 -28.94 15.34
CA VAL A 128 -44.90 -28.89 16.63
C VAL A 128 -46.39 -28.54 16.45
N SER A 129 -46.74 -27.89 15.35
CA SER A 129 -48.12 -27.45 15.05
C SER A 129 -48.96 -28.49 14.27
N LYS A 130 -48.50 -29.74 14.15
CA LYS A 130 -49.20 -30.87 13.51
C LYS A 130 -49.48 -31.96 14.52
#